data_AF-A0A520I4V6-F1
#
_entry.id   AF-A0A520I4V6-F1
#
_cell.length_a   1.000
_cell.length_b   1.000
_cell.length_c   1.000
_cell.angle_alpha   90.00
_cell.angle_beta   90.00
_cell.angle_gamma   90.00
#
_symmetry.space_group_name_H-M   'P 1'
#
loop_
_entity.id
_entity.type
_entity.pdbx_description
1 polymer ?
#
loop_
_entity_poly.entity_id
_entity_poly.type
_entity_poly.pdbx_seq_one_letter_code
_entity_poly.pdbx_strand_id
1 'polypeptide(L)'
;MESLPPSSSGNNLSAQNPDHSFFKKHGKALVFGLVAVLVTILGVAYFTGFLSKKEKANDYSQKYAKYISAYTSGTVSKKSFIRLQLASQVKTMSDLGVADNRDLFNFSPSVKGKAFWIDAQTVEFRPDEPLEAGKDYEVSFDLAKVTETEEGLEEFEFDFRVIRPGMTATQAGLVSQNNTSMDYMQLKGEIKTSDQEDPKSIEKALKIDFEDKLKVKWEHRPETNTYGFTIDSIKKTASARSLKVNWSGDPIDAEAEGTIDIQVPKVGLFTVLDIKAVQDQEDYALVQLSQPISVSQDLSGLISLSGVSSPRYTVDRSQVKVYSGDKLEGNYGLQVSPGIENIEGAKLRVGKTANIVFENRKPSVTIAGSGTIIPNSGKLVLPFEAVNL
;
A
#
# COMPACT_ATOMS: atom_id res chain seq x y z
N MET A 1 108.06 10.90 63.77
CA MET A 1 107.00 11.92 63.83
C MET A 1 106.29 11.91 62.48
N GLU A 2 105.04 11.46 62.34
CA GLU A 2 104.15 10.90 63.35
C GLU A 2 103.21 9.85 62.70
N SER A 3 103.06 8.70 63.37
CA SER A 3 101.87 7.82 63.46
C SER A 3 101.02 7.43 62.23
N LEU A 4 100.98 6.11 61.97
CA LEU A 4 99.81 5.37 61.48
C LEU A 4 98.94 4.90 62.66
N PRO A 5 97.68 4.48 62.43
CA PRO A 5 97.36 3.05 62.63
C PRO A 5 96.44 2.43 61.53
N PRO A 6 96.24 1.08 61.51
CA PRO A 6 95.89 0.35 60.28
C PRO A 6 94.68 -0.64 60.38
N SER A 7 94.52 -1.47 59.33
CA SER A 7 93.72 -2.73 59.27
C SER A 7 92.19 -2.54 59.18
N SER A 8 91.33 -3.46 58.69
CA SER A 8 91.42 -4.62 57.77
C SER A 8 89.96 -4.98 57.35
N SER A 9 89.62 -5.92 56.45
CA SER A 9 90.38 -6.99 55.77
C SER A 9 89.90 -7.16 54.30
N GLY A 10 89.65 -8.38 53.79
CA GLY A 10 89.06 -8.62 52.47
C GLY A 10 88.22 -9.90 52.40
N ASN A 11 87.49 -10.13 51.30
CA ASN A 11 86.99 -11.47 50.96
C ASN A 11 86.63 -11.65 49.47
N ASN A 12 86.44 -12.91 49.07
CA ASN A 12 86.40 -13.40 47.69
C ASN A 12 85.10 -13.16 46.89
N LEU A 13 85.22 -13.28 45.56
CA LEU A 13 84.10 -13.45 44.62
C LEU A 13 83.46 -14.84 44.71
N SER A 14 82.14 -14.90 44.48
CA SER A 14 81.42 -16.10 44.03
C SER A 14 80.26 -15.71 43.11
N ALA A 15 79.86 -16.60 42.20
CA ALA A 15 79.04 -16.28 41.03
C ALA A 15 77.54 -16.60 41.20
N GLN A 16 76.69 -15.97 40.37
CA GLN A 16 75.29 -16.37 40.14
C GLN A 16 74.96 -16.41 38.64
N ASN A 17 74.08 -17.34 38.26
CA ASN A 17 73.57 -17.56 36.90
C ASN A 17 72.46 -16.55 36.51
N PRO A 18 72.21 -16.29 35.22
CA PRO A 18 71.06 -15.52 34.75
C PRO A 18 69.76 -16.33 34.76
N ASP A 19 68.63 -15.63 34.89
CA ASP A 19 67.33 -16.18 35.31
C ASP A 19 66.32 -16.42 34.16
N HIS A 20 65.49 -17.46 34.30
CA HIS A 20 64.63 -18.04 33.27
C HIS A 20 63.19 -17.42 33.23
N SER A 21 63.07 -16.09 33.20
CA SER A 21 61.76 -15.42 33.41
C SER A 21 61.09 -14.75 32.20
N PHE A 22 61.77 -14.52 31.08
CA PHE A 22 61.22 -13.68 29.98
C PHE A 22 60.09 -14.33 29.15
N PHE A 23 60.19 -15.63 28.85
CA PHE A 23 59.28 -16.29 27.88
C PHE A 23 57.86 -16.57 28.38
N LYS A 24 57.60 -16.56 29.70
CA LYS A 24 56.30 -16.99 30.25
C LYS A 24 55.21 -15.90 30.23
N LYS A 25 55.58 -14.64 29.96
CA LYS A 25 54.68 -13.47 30.09
C LYS A 25 54.03 -12.98 28.78
N HIS A 26 54.63 -13.28 27.62
CA HIS A 26 54.19 -12.71 26.33
C HIS A 26 53.48 -13.70 25.38
N GLY A 27 53.58 -15.02 25.60
CA GLY A 27 52.98 -16.03 24.71
C GLY A 27 51.46 -15.91 24.52
N LYS A 28 50.72 -15.52 25.57
CA LYS A 28 49.26 -15.34 25.48
C LYS A 28 48.86 -14.16 24.58
N ALA A 29 49.57 -13.04 24.66
CA ALA A 29 49.28 -11.86 23.84
C ALA A 29 49.49 -12.12 22.34
N LEU A 30 50.51 -12.92 22.01
CA LEU A 30 50.82 -13.29 20.63
C LEU A 30 49.76 -14.21 20.02
N VAL A 31 49.20 -15.14 20.79
CA VAL A 31 48.08 -16.00 20.36
C VAL A 31 46.79 -15.19 20.15
N PHE A 32 46.45 -14.26 21.06
CA PHE A 32 45.28 -13.40 20.87
C PHE A 32 45.39 -12.49 19.64
N GLY A 33 46.58 -11.96 19.35
CA GLY A 33 46.82 -11.19 18.12
C GLY A 33 46.62 -12.01 16.85
N LEU A 34 47.09 -13.26 16.84
CA LEU A 34 46.94 -14.16 15.69
C LEU A 34 45.48 -14.54 15.42
N VAL A 35 44.70 -14.82 16.46
CA VAL A 35 43.25 -15.10 16.35
C VAL A 35 42.49 -13.86 15.86
N ALA A 36 42.81 -12.67 16.36
CA ALA A 36 42.18 -11.42 15.91
C ALA A 36 42.41 -11.16 14.41
N VAL A 37 43.63 -11.38 13.92
CA VAL A 37 43.97 -11.28 12.48
C VAL A 37 43.20 -12.30 11.64
N LEU A 38 43.05 -13.53 12.11
CA LEU A 38 42.33 -14.58 11.38
C LEU A 38 40.82 -14.27 11.29
N VAL A 39 40.23 -13.73 12.36
CA VAL A 39 38.83 -13.28 12.38
C VAL A 39 38.62 -12.07 11.47
N THR A 40 39.54 -11.10 11.42
CA THR A 40 39.41 -9.98 10.47
C THR A 40 39.59 -10.41 9.03
N ILE A 41 40.48 -11.37 8.72
CA ILE A 41 40.62 -11.93 7.36
C ILE A 41 39.33 -12.65 6.93
N LEU A 42 38.74 -13.47 7.80
CA LEU A 42 37.46 -14.14 7.52
C LEU A 42 36.30 -13.14 7.39
N GLY A 43 36.26 -12.11 8.23
CA GLY A 43 35.28 -11.03 8.15
C GLY A 43 35.40 -10.24 6.84
N VAL A 44 36.63 -9.90 6.41
CA VAL A 44 36.89 -9.26 5.12
C VAL A 44 36.51 -10.18 3.96
N ALA A 45 36.87 -11.46 4.00
CA ALA A 45 36.52 -12.43 2.97
C ALA A 45 34.99 -12.58 2.81
N TYR A 46 34.25 -12.64 3.93
CA TYR A 46 32.79 -12.66 3.94
C TYR A 46 32.20 -11.36 3.39
N PHE A 47 32.75 -10.20 3.78
CA PHE A 47 32.32 -8.89 3.29
C PHE A 47 32.63 -8.69 1.79
N THR A 48 33.75 -9.22 1.28
CA THR A 48 34.08 -9.19 -0.16
C THR A 48 33.25 -10.18 -0.97
N GLY A 49 32.85 -11.32 -0.40
CA GLY A 49 31.90 -12.24 -1.04
C GLY A 49 30.49 -11.65 -1.12
N PHE A 50 30.08 -10.91 -0.09
CA PHE A 50 28.80 -10.18 -0.07
C PHE A 50 28.81 -8.93 -0.97
N LEU A 51 29.99 -8.40 -1.29
CA LEU A 51 30.21 -7.40 -2.35
C LEU A 51 30.38 -8.05 -3.74
N SER A 52 29.64 -9.13 -3.99
CA SER A 52 29.44 -9.63 -5.35
C SER A 52 28.86 -8.51 -6.22
N LYS A 53 29.58 -8.21 -7.28
CA LYS A 53 29.50 -6.95 -8.02
C LYS A 53 28.25 -6.93 -8.91
N LYS A 54 27.10 -6.51 -8.38
CA LYS A 54 25.89 -6.25 -9.20
C LYS A 54 26.30 -5.30 -10.34
N GLU A 55 26.28 -5.81 -11.58
CA GLU A 55 26.58 -5.00 -12.76
C GLU A 55 25.58 -3.85 -12.85
N LYS A 56 25.97 -2.74 -13.49
CA LYS A 56 25.03 -1.62 -13.67
C LYS A 56 23.88 -2.10 -14.53
N ALA A 57 22.64 -1.92 -14.08
CA ALA A 57 21.44 -2.44 -14.76
C ALA A 57 21.34 -2.06 -16.25
N ASN A 58 21.83 -0.86 -16.64
CA ASN A 58 21.88 -0.42 -18.04
C ASN A 58 22.91 -1.15 -18.93
N ASP A 59 23.92 -1.80 -18.34
CA ASP A 59 24.94 -2.58 -19.04
C ASP A 59 24.45 -4.03 -19.20
N TYR A 60 23.86 -4.58 -18.12
CA TYR A 60 23.24 -5.90 -18.09
C TYR A 60 22.12 -6.03 -19.13
N SER A 61 21.15 -5.11 -19.17
CA SER A 61 20.01 -5.17 -20.09
C SER A 61 20.42 -5.12 -21.58
N GLN A 62 21.47 -4.36 -21.92
CA GLN A 62 21.97 -4.25 -23.29
C GLN A 62 22.58 -5.55 -23.82
N LYS A 63 23.27 -6.34 -22.97
CA LYS A 63 23.81 -7.65 -23.36
C LYS A 63 22.70 -8.60 -23.82
N TYR A 64 21.56 -8.57 -23.11
CA TYR A 64 20.40 -9.42 -23.40
C TYR A 64 19.45 -8.86 -24.47
N ALA A 65 19.66 -7.65 -25.01
CA ALA A 65 18.77 -7.06 -26.02
C ALA A 65 18.67 -7.85 -27.34
N LYS A 66 19.63 -8.74 -27.62
CA LYS A 66 19.56 -9.70 -28.75
C LYS A 66 18.58 -10.85 -28.51
N TYR A 67 18.30 -11.18 -27.24
CA TYR A 67 17.61 -12.41 -26.83
C TYR A 67 16.26 -12.12 -26.16
N ILE A 68 16.17 -11.07 -25.34
CA ILE A 68 15.00 -10.66 -24.57
C ILE A 68 14.43 -9.37 -25.17
N SER A 69 13.18 -9.43 -25.62
CA SER A 69 12.37 -8.27 -26.01
C SER A 69 11.74 -7.60 -24.80
N ALA A 70 11.20 -8.37 -23.84
CA ALA A 70 10.56 -7.81 -22.65
C ALA A 70 10.38 -8.84 -21.52
N TYR A 71 10.16 -8.39 -20.29
CA TYR A 71 9.93 -9.25 -19.12
C TYR A 71 9.13 -8.53 -18.01
N THR A 72 8.50 -9.31 -17.13
CA THR A 72 7.80 -8.83 -15.91
C THR A 72 8.80 -8.16 -14.96
N SER A 73 8.61 -6.87 -14.65
CA SER A 73 9.48 -6.09 -13.76
C SER A 73 8.71 -5.03 -12.96
N GLY A 74 9.26 -4.60 -11.81
CA GLY A 74 8.61 -3.61 -10.95
C GLY A 74 7.52 -4.22 -10.07
N THR A 75 6.44 -3.48 -9.79
CA THR A 75 5.41 -3.90 -8.81
C THR A 75 4.24 -4.66 -9.46
N VAL A 76 3.88 -5.83 -8.90
CA VAL A 76 2.85 -6.75 -9.44
C VAL A 76 1.79 -7.17 -8.43
N SER A 77 0.60 -7.49 -8.92
CA SER A 77 -0.41 -8.19 -8.11
C SER A 77 0.10 -9.58 -7.70
N LYS A 78 -0.28 -10.03 -6.51
CA LYS A 78 -0.04 -11.40 -6.05
C LYS A 78 -0.70 -12.48 -6.93
N LYS A 79 -1.61 -12.09 -7.82
CA LYS A 79 -2.28 -12.97 -8.80
C LYS A 79 -1.73 -12.82 -10.22
N SER A 80 -0.67 -12.05 -10.42
CA SER A 80 -0.04 -11.86 -11.73
C SER A 80 0.64 -13.13 -12.24
N PHE A 81 0.50 -13.39 -13.54
CA PHE A 81 1.40 -14.31 -14.25
C PHE A 81 2.73 -13.62 -14.54
N ILE A 82 3.82 -14.38 -14.52
CA ILE A 82 5.17 -13.87 -14.78
C ILE A 82 5.51 -14.20 -16.24
N ARG A 83 5.93 -13.21 -17.02
CA ARG A 83 6.13 -13.35 -18.47
C ARG A 83 7.53 -12.92 -18.87
N LEU A 84 8.06 -13.62 -19.87
CA LEU A 84 9.28 -13.26 -20.58
C LEU A 84 9.02 -13.42 -22.08
N GLN A 85 9.40 -12.40 -22.85
CA GLN A 85 9.23 -12.35 -24.29
C GLN A 85 10.61 -12.29 -24.95
N LEU A 86 10.88 -13.26 -25.83
CA LEU A 86 12.11 -13.37 -26.59
C LEU A 86 12.12 -12.42 -27.79
N ALA A 87 13.29 -11.92 -28.16
CA ALA A 87 13.49 -11.00 -29.28
C ALA A 87 13.30 -11.68 -30.66
N SER A 88 13.38 -13.01 -30.72
CA SER A 88 13.16 -13.82 -31.92
C SER A 88 12.26 -15.01 -31.62
N GLN A 89 11.58 -15.52 -32.65
CA GLN A 89 10.77 -16.74 -32.56
C GLN A 89 11.65 -17.96 -32.33
N VAL A 90 11.27 -18.82 -31.39
CA VAL A 90 11.98 -20.07 -31.12
C VAL A 90 11.50 -21.19 -32.05
N LYS A 91 12.44 -22.05 -32.47
CA LYS A 91 12.12 -23.27 -33.23
C LYS A 91 11.75 -24.45 -32.34
N THR A 92 11.98 -24.32 -31.03
CA THR A 92 11.85 -25.37 -30.01
C THR A 92 10.75 -25.06 -28.99
N MET A 93 9.72 -24.29 -29.37
CA MET A 93 8.53 -24.12 -28.53
C MET A 93 7.82 -25.46 -28.32
N SER A 94 7.22 -25.63 -27.14
CA SER A 94 6.18 -26.65 -26.95
C SER A 94 4.87 -26.19 -27.60
N ASP A 95 3.89 -27.09 -27.72
CA ASP A 95 2.56 -26.75 -28.22
C ASP A 95 1.93 -25.60 -27.42
N LEU A 96 1.29 -24.66 -28.11
CA LEU A 96 0.69 -23.47 -27.49
C LEU A 96 -0.35 -23.86 -26.44
N GLY A 97 -0.23 -23.27 -25.25
CA GLY A 97 -1.11 -23.57 -24.11
C GLY A 97 -0.88 -24.92 -23.42
N VAL A 98 0.07 -25.74 -23.90
CA VAL A 98 0.54 -26.94 -23.19
C VAL A 98 1.64 -26.55 -22.19
N ALA A 99 1.68 -27.23 -21.04
CA ALA A 99 2.69 -26.99 -20.02
C ALA A 99 4.07 -27.43 -20.52
N ASP A 100 5.06 -26.56 -20.39
CA ASP A 100 6.46 -26.84 -20.75
C ASP A 100 7.15 -27.58 -19.58
N ASN A 101 7.85 -28.67 -19.89
CA ASN A 101 8.50 -29.56 -18.92
C ASN A 101 10.02 -29.31 -18.80
N ARG A 102 10.53 -28.20 -19.34
CA ARG A 102 11.97 -27.87 -19.35
C ARG A 102 12.47 -27.14 -18.09
N ASP A 103 11.58 -26.84 -17.13
CA ASP A 103 11.91 -26.01 -15.96
C ASP A 103 12.61 -24.70 -16.38
N LEU A 104 11.87 -23.88 -17.13
CA LEU A 104 12.37 -22.65 -17.77
C LEU A 104 12.54 -21.47 -16.82
N PHE A 105 11.84 -21.47 -15.68
CA PHE A 105 11.89 -20.41 -14.67
C PHE A 105 12.29 -20.99 -13.33
N ASN A 106 13.26 -20.37 -12.67
CA ASN A 106 13.59 -20.59 -11.27
C ASN A 106 13.32 -19.30 -10.47
N PHE A 107 12.75 -19.44 -9.27
CA PHE A 107 12.33 -18.31 -8.44
C PHE A 107 13.00 -18.35 -7.05
N SER A 108 13.39 -17.18 -6.55
CA SER A 108 13.84 -16.95 -5.18
C SER A 108 13.06 -15.76 -4.58
N PRO A 109 12.14 -15.97 -3.61
CA PRO A 109 11.69 -17.23 -3.02
C PRO A 109 11.07 -18.21 -4.03
N SER A 110 11.06 -19.51 -3.71
CA SER A 110 10.54 -20.56 -4.60
C SER A 110 9.02 -20.44 -4.81
N VAL A 111 8.58 -20.52 -6.07
CA VAL A 111 7.17 -20.47 -6.48
C VAL A 111 6.81 -21.76 -7.20
N LYS A 112 5.71 -22.42 -6.81
CA LYS A 112 5.13 -23.54 -7.56
C LYS A 112 4.25 -23.03 -8.68
N GLY A 113 4.33 -23.65 -9.85
CA GLY A 113 3.58 -23.25 -11.02
C GLY A 113 4.07 -23.95 -12.27
N LYS A 114 3.58 -23.51 -13.43
CA LYS A 114 3.94 -24.09 -14.74
C LYS A 114 4.18 -23.01 -15.77
N ALA A 115 5.16 -23.25 -16.64
CA ALA A 115 5.42 -22.44 -17.82
C ALA A 115 4.55 -22.87 -19.00
N PHE A 116 4.09 -21.91 -19.80
CA PHE A 116 3.28 -22.12 -21.00
C PHE A 116 3.77 -21.19 -22.11
N TRP A 117 3.86 -21.69 -23.35
CA TRP A 117 3.99 -20.82 -24.51
C TRP A 117 2.62 -20.23 -24.86
N ILE A 118 2.52 -18.90 -24.90
CA ILE A 118 1.30 -18.18 -25.29
C ILE A 118 1.37 -17.66 -26.74
N ASP A 119 2.59 -17.51 -27.26
CA ASP A 119 2.90 -17.31 -28.68
C ASP A 119 4.31 -17.88 -28.96
N ALA A 120 4.88 -17.66 -30.16
CA ALA A 120 6.18 -18.20 -30.56
C ALA A 120 7.41 -17.48 -29.94
N GLN A 121 7.20 -16.47 -29.11
CA GLN A 121 8.22 -15.64 -28.45
C GLN A 121 7.99 -15.49 -26.94
N THR A 122 6.74 -15.58 -26.47
CA THR A 122 6.38 -15.30 -25.08
C THR A 122 6.12 -16.57 -24.27
N VAL A 123 6.87 -16.74 -23.19
CA VAL A 123 6.65 -17.75 -22.16
C VAL A 123 5.97 -17.10 -20.95
N GLU A 124 4.91 -17.73 -20.47
CA GLU A 124 4.14 -17.32 -19.30
C GLU A 124 4.23 -18.38 -18.20
N PHE A 125 4.83 -18.03 -17.07
CA PHE A 125 4.74 -18.81 -15.85
C PHE A 125 3.47 -18.45 -15.07
N ARG A 126 2.66 -19.47 -14.76
CA ARG A 126 1.45 -19.36 -13.96
C ARG A 126 1.71 -20.00 -12.58
N PRO A 127 1.76 -19.21 -11.49
CA PRO A 127 1.79 -19.75 -10.14
C PRO A 127 0.56 -20.61 -9.84
N ASP A 128 0.74 -21.71 -9.10
CA ASP A 128 -0.36 -22.57 -8.63
C ASP A 128 -1.16 -21.91 -7.49
N GLU A 129 -0.50 -21.06 -6.70
CA GLU A 129 -1.06 -20.28 -5.58
C GLU A 129 -0.64 -18.81 -5.72
N PRO A 130 -1.37 -17.85 -5.11
CA PRO A 130 -0.97 -16.44 -5.10
C PRO A 130 0.43 -16.25 -4.51
N LEU A 131 1.20 -15.32 -5.10
CA LEU A 131 2.53 -14.95 -4.63
C LEU A 131 2.48 -14.33 -3.23
N GLU A 132 3.57 -14.44 -2.46
CA GLU A 132 3.63 -13.84 -1.13
C GLU A 132 3.62 -12.30 -1.24
N ALA A 133 2.65 -11.67 -0.58
CA ALA A 133 2.45 -10.23 -0.67
C ALA A 133 3.63 -9.44 -0.06
N GLY A 134 3.97 -8.31 -0.68
CA GLY A 134 5.07 -7.44 -0.24
C GLY A 134 6.48 -8.00 -0.39
N LYS A 135 6.67 -9.21 -0.94
CA LYS A 135 7.99 -9.79 -1.20
C LYS A 135 8.63 -9.28 -2.48
N ASP A 136 9.95 -9.32 -2.50
CA ASP A 136 10.75 -9.27 -3.72
C ASP A 136 11.02 -10.69 -4.20
N TYR A 137 10.90 -10.93 -5.51
CA TYR A 137 11.22 -12.18 -6.17
C TYR A 137 12.31 -11.94 -7.22
N GLU A 138 13.41 -12.67 -7.08
CA GLU A 138 14.44 -12.82 -8.11
C GLU A 138 14.08 -14.04 -8.98
N VAL A 139 14.22 -13.89 -10.29
CA VAL A 139 13.87 -14.90 -11.30
C VAL A 139 15.09 -15.14 -12.18
N SER A 140 15.52 -16.40 -12.31
CA SER A 140 16.41 -16.83 -13.40
C SER A 140 15.57 -17.54 -14.47
N PHE A 141 15.74 -17.13 -15.72
CA PHE A 141 15.17 -17.80 -16.88
C PHE A 141 16.27 -18.45 -17.72
N ASP A 142 16.13 -19.75 -17.98
CA ASP A 142 17.09 -20.55 -18.72
C ASP A 142 16.93 -20.34 -20.24
N LEU A 143 17.75 -19.43 -20.79
CA LEU A 143 17.75 -19.11 -22.21
C LEU A 143 18.33 -20.23 -23.07
N ALA A 144 19.35 -20.94 -22.57
CA ALA A 144 20.00 -22.03 -23.31
C ALA A 144 19.05 -23.19 -23.65
N LYS A 145 18.00 -23.41 -22.84
CA LYS A 145 16.92 -24.38 -23.13
C LYS A 145 15.95 -23.96 -24.24
N VAL A 146 15.96 -22.70 -24.69
CA VAL A 146 15.02 -22.18 -25.70
C VAL A 146 15.70 -21.58 -26.94
N THR A 147 16.94 -21.11 -26.84
CA THR A 147 17.72 -20.56 -27.96
C THR A 147 19.22 -20.79 -27.78
N GLU A 148 19.98 -20.68 -28.87
CA GLU A 148 21.45 -20.62 -28.81
C GLU A 148 21.90 -19.26 -28.25
N THR A 149 22.81 -19.27 -27.28
CA THR A 149 23.33 -18.08 -26.56
C THR A 149 24.85 -17.97 -26.70
N GLU A 150 25.38 -16.75 -26.56
CA GLU A 150 26.82 -16.51 -26.36
C GLU A 150 27.23 -16.99 -24.94
N GLU A 151 28.49 -17.38 -24.74
CA GLU A 151 29.00 -17.89 -23.46
C GLU A 151 28.84 -16.84 -22.34
N GLY A 152 28.19 -17.21 -21.24
CA GLY A 152 27.85 -16.33 -20.12
C GLY A 152 26.53 -15.57 -20.28
N LEU A 153 25.71 -15.89 -21.29
CA LEU A 153 24.35 -15.37 -21.49
C LEU A 153 23.28 -16.49 -21.50
N GLU A 154 23.58 -17.65 -20.90
CA GLU A 154 22.70 -18.84 -20.83
C GLU A 154 21.50 -18.66 -19.88
N GLU A 155 21.63 -17.80 -18.86
CA GLU A 155 20.59 -17.49 -17.88
C GLU A 155 20.32 -15.98 -17.87
N PHE A 156 19.04 -15.59 -17.93
CA PHE A 156 18.61 -14.20 -17.79
C PHE A 156 17.97 -13.96 -16.43
N GLU A 157 18.59 -13.11 -15.62
CA GLU A 157 18.08 -12.72 -14.30
C GLU A 157 17.23 -11.44 -14.37
N PHE A 158 16.10 -11.45 -13.67
CA PHE A 158 15.27 -10.26 -13.47
C PHE A 158 14.53 -10.31 -12.13
N ASP A 159 14.07 -9.15 -11.66
CA ASP A 159 13.35 -9.03 -10.39
C ASP A 159 12.00 -8.30 -10.51
N PHE A 160 11.09 -8.65 -9.60
CA PHE A 160 9.83 -7.94 -9.39
C PHE A 160 9.45 -7.94 -7.90
N ARG A 161 8.60 -7.00 -7.51
CA ARG A 161 8.04 -6.86 -6.17
C ARG A 161 6.54 -7.14 -6.19
N VAL A 162 6.06 -8.01 -5.32
CA VAL A 162 4.60 -8.16 -5.10
C VAL A 162 4.09 -6.96 -4.31
N ILE A 163 2.90 -6.45 -4.67
CA ILE A 163 2.22 -5.37 -3.96
C ILE A 163 2.19 -5.67 -2.45
N ARG A 164 2.57 -4.69 -1.64
CA ARG A 164 2.42 -4.76 -0.17
C ARG A 164 0.93 -4.66 0.18
N PRO A 165 0.42 -5.51 1.08
CA PRO A 165 -0.92 -5.35 1.60
C PRO A 165 -1.08 -3.96 2.20
N GLY A 166 -2.23 -3.35 1.92
CA GLY A 166 -2.59 -2.04 2.41
C GLY A 166 -4.10 -1.93 2.34
N MET A 167 -4.66 -1.22 3.32
CA MET A 167 -6.09 -1.11 3.48
C MET A 167 -6.45 0.26 4.03
N THR A 168 -7.55 0.82 3.54
CA THR A 168 -8.15 2.05 4.09
C THR A 168 -9.65 1.87 4.14
N ALA A 169 -10.30 2.34 5.22
CA ALA A 169 -11.75 2.41 5.30
C ALA A 169 -12.23 3.87 5.33
N THR A 170 -13.27 4.16 4.55
CA THR A 170 -13.92 5.48 4.48
C THR A 170 -15.42 5.36 4.67
N GLN A 171 -16.10 6.48 4.92
CA GLN A 171 -17.51 6.52 5.29
C GLN A 171 -18.23 7.74 4.70
N ALA A 172 -19.47 7.54 4.25
CA ALA A 172 -20.26 8.56 3.57
C ALA A 172 -21.03 9.48 4.54
N GLY A 173 -21.17 9.11 5.81
CA GLY A 173 -21.97 9.81 6.83
C GLY A 173 -23.36 9.17 7.05
N LEU A 174 -24.02 9.55 8.15
CA LEU A 174 -25.35 9.04 8.49
C LEU A 174 -26.42 9.65 7.58
N VAL A 175 -27.30 8.79 7.08
CA VAL A 175 -28.47 9.17 6.26
C VAL A 175 -29.70 8.46 6.82
N SER A 176 -30.88 9.07 6.74
CA SER A 176 -32.13 8.34 6.97
C SER A 176 -32.22 7.09 6.10
N GLN A 177 -32.70 5.99 6.67
CA GLN A 177 -32.69 4.67 6.02
C GLN A 177 -33.49 4.66 4.71
N ASN A 178 -34.54 5.46 4.60
CA ASN A 178 -35.34 5.69 3.40
C ASN A 178 -36.01 7.09 3.46
N ASN A 179 -36.79 7.45 2.43
CA ASN A 179 -37.42 8.78 2.30
C ASN A 179 -38.43 9.11 3.40
N THR A 180 -38.96 8.11 4.13
CA THR A 180 -39.94 8.29 5.20
C THR A 180 -39.39 7.96 6.59
N SER A 181 -38.09 7.62 6.69
CA SER A 181 -37.51 7.14 7.94
C SER A 181 -37.08 8.29 8.87
N MET A 182 -37.99 8.64 9.78
CA MET A 182 -37.75 9.63 10.82
C MET A 182 -36.78 9.16 11.91
N ASP A 183 -36.78 7.86 12.24
CA ASP A 183 -36.09 7.33 13.44
C ASP A 183 -34.99 6.30 13.16
N TYR A 184 -34.93 5.74 11.96
CA TYR A 184 -33.88 4.80 11.56
C TYR A 184 -32.93 5.44 10.55
N MET A 185 -31.63 5.31 10.82
CA MET A 185 -30.55 5.75 9.96
C MET A 185 -29.79 4.55 9.36
N GLN A 186 -28.97 4.84 8.38
CA GLN A 186 -27.97 3.93 7.84
C GLN A 186 -26.64 4.68 7.67
N LEU A 187 -25.55 3.92 7.73
CA LEU A 187 -24.21 4.36 7.34
C LEU A 187 -23.79 3.58 6.10
N LYS A 188 -23.27 4.27 5.09
CA LYS A 188 -22.52 3.65 4.00
C LYS A 188 -21.03 3.94 4.17
N GLY A 189 -20.20 3.01 3.76
CA GLY A 189 -18.75 3.18 3.67
C GLY A 189 -18.12 2.21 2.70
N GLU A 190 -16.81 2.29 2.59
CA GLU A 190 -16.03 1.57 1.60
C GLU A 190 -14.66 1.22 2.18
N ILE A 191 -14.21 -0.01 1.96
CA ILE A 191 -12.83 -0.43 2.17
C ILE A 191 -12.15 -0.50 0.80
N LYS A 192 -10.98 0.11 0.67
CA LYS A 192 -10.08 -0.05 -0.49
C LYS A 192 -8.82 -0.79 -0.07
N THR A 193 -8.36 -1.70 -0.92
CA THR A 193 -7.11 -2.48 -0.73
C THR A 193 -6.08 -2.18 -1.81
N SER A 194 -4.80 -2.45 -1.53
CA SER A 194 -3.71 -2.29 -2.51
C SER A 194 -3.80 -3.30 -3.67
N ASP A 195 -4.35 -4.49 -3.41
CA ASP A 195 -4.46 -5.61 -4.35
C ASP A 195 -5.79 -6.36 -4.11
N GLN A 196 -6.09 -7.37 -4.94
CA GLN A 196 -7.34 -8.12 -4.88
C GLN A 196 -7.36 -9.14 -3.73
N GLU A 197 -8.24 -8.92 -2.76
CA GLU A 197 -8.42 -9.74 -1.56
C GLU A 197 -9.64 -10.67 -1.59
N ASP A 198 -9.61 -11.71 -0.76
CA ASP A 198 -10.79 -12.55 -0.51
C ASP A 198 -11.87 -11.76 0.26
N PRO A 199 -13.12 -11.72 -0.22
CA PRO A 199 -14.19 -10.98 0.43
C PRO A 199 -14.39 -11.34 1.90
N LYS A 200 -14.22 -12.60 2.32
CA LYS A 200 -14.44 -13.02 3.72
C LYS A 200 -13.31 -12.56 4.65
N SER A 201 -12.11 -12.30 4.14
CA SER A 201 -11.07 -11.62 4.91
C SER A 201 -11.44 -10.15 5.14
N ILE A 202 -11.97 -9.47 4.12
CA ILE A 202 -12.44 -8.08 4.26
C ILE A 202 -13.66 -7.96 5.19
N GLU A 203 -14.58 -8.93 5.15
CA GLU A 203 -15.72 -8.94 6.09
C GLU A 203 -15.28 -9.10 7.57
N LYS A 204 -14.16 -9.80 7.84
CA LYS A 204 -13.56 -9.90 9.19
C LYS A 204 -12.81 -8.63 9.61
N ALA A 205 -12.35 -7.84 8.64
CA ALA A 205 -11.59 -6.62 8.88
C ALA A 205 -12.42 -5.53 9.58
N LEU A 206 -13.76 -5.59 9.49
CA LEU A 206 -14.68 -4.57 10.01
C LEU A 206 -15.38 -5.05 11.30
N LYS A 207 -15.25 -4.28 12.39
CA LYS A 207 -15.92 -4.54 13.67
C LYS A 207 -16.75 -3.34 14.12
N ILE A 208 -18.06 -3.55 14.22
CA ILE A 208 -19.01 -2.56 14.73
C ILE A 208 -19.10 -2.66 16.25
N ASP A 209 -18.83 -1.55 16.94
CA ASP A 209 -19.03 -1.37 18.37
C ASP A 209 -20.19 -0.38 18.58
N PHE A 210 -21.31 -0.93 19.03
CA PHE A 210 -22.59 -0.25 19.26
C PHE A 210 -23.46 -1.10 20.20
N GLU A 211 -24.34 -0.46 20.97
CA GLU A 211 -25.24 -1.14 21.91
C GLU A 211 -26.19 -2.14 21.21
N ASP A 212 -26.70 -1.77 20.03
CA ASP A 212 -27.59 -2.63 19.24
C ASP A 212 -26.78 -3.53 18.29
N LYS A 213 -27.20 -4.79 18.15
CA LYS A 213 -26.63 -5.70 17.16
C LYS A 213 -27.08 -5.35 15.74
N LEU A 214 -26.30 -4.50 15.08
CA LEU A 214 -26.52 -4.09 13.69
C LEU A 214 -26.10 -5.18 12.69
N LYS A 215 -26.72 -5.18 11.50
CA LYS A 215 -26.32 -6.01 10.37
C LYS A 215 -25.52 -5.17 9.38
N VAL A 216 -24.37 -5.70 8.94
CA VAL A 216 -23.60 -5.14 7.83
C VAL A 216 -23.98 -5.88 6.56
N LYS A 217 -24.34 -5.14 5.51
CA LYS A 217 -24.53 -5.65 4.15
C LYS A 217 -23.31 -5.27 3.32
N TRP A 218 -22.84 -6.18 2.48
CA TRP A 218 -21.64 -6.01 1.68
C TRP A 218 -21.93 -6.01 0.18
N GLU A 219 -21.16 -5.23 -0.55
CA GLU A 219 -21.11 -5.20 -2.01
C GLU A 219 -19.64 -5.25 -2.43
N HIS A 220 -19.22 -6.42 -2.92
CA HIS A 220 -17.81 -6.71 -3.21
C HIS A 220 -17.49 -6.41 -4.68
N ARG A 221 -16.45 -5.62 -4.93
CA ARG A 221 -15.89 -5.33 -6.26
C ARG A 221 -14.38 -5.67 -6.31
N PRO A 222 -13.98 -6.95 -6.21
CA PRO A 222 -12.57 -7.33 -6.14
C PRO A 222 -11.77 -6.93 -7.39
N GLU A 223 -12.42 -6.70 -8.54
CA GLU A 223 -11.83 -6.20 -9.78
C GLU A 223 -11.38 -4.73 -9.72
N THR A 224 -11.88 -3.96 -8.75
CA THR A 224 -11.45 -2.58 -8.46
C THR A 224 -10.86 -2.43 -7.05
N ASN A 225 -10.46 -3.55 -6.41
CA ASN A 225 -9.94 -3.61 -5.04
C ASN A 225 -10.84 -2.87 -4.02
N THR A 226 -12.16 -2.93 -4.22
CA THR A 226 -13.14 -2.07 -3.54
C THR A 226 -14.24 -2.92 -2.91
N TYR A 227 -14.56 -2.64 -1.65
CA TYR A 227 -15.49 -3.45 -0.84
C TYR A 227 -16.44 -2.50 -0.10
N GLY A 228 -17.63 -2.31 -0.66
CA GLY A 228 -18.65 -1.42 -0.10
C GLY A 228 -19.40 -2.08 1.05
N PHE A 229 -19.65 -1.32 2.12
CA PHE A 229 -20.46 -1.77 3.25
C PHE A 229 -21.62 -0.82 3.55
N THR A 230 -22.75 -1.37 3.97
CA THR A 230 -23.90 -0.63 4.50
C THR A 230 -24.28 -1.19 5.86
N ILE A 231 -24.18 -0.36 6.89
CA ILE A 231 -24.72 -0.64 8.22
C ILE A 231 -26.12 -0.03 8.25
N ASP A 232 -27.15 -0.86 8.30
CA ASP A 232 -28.55 -0.39 8.29
C ASP A 232 -29.23 -0.50 9.66
N SER A 233 -30.48 -0.04 9.72
CA SER A 233 -31.35 -0.19 10.89
C SER A 233 -30.82 0.45 12.17
N ILE A 234 -29.98 1.50 12.05
CA ILE A 234 -29.41 2.25 13.17
C ILE A 234 -30.53 3.08 13.81
N LYS A 235 -31.11 2.57 14.90
CA LYS A 235 -32.25 3.20 15.57
C LYS A 235 -31.80 4.37 16.46
N LYS A 236 -32.50 5.49 16.38
CA LYS A 236 -32.34 6.61 17.32
C LYS A 236 -33.06 6.35 18.64
N THR A 237 -32.49 6.78 19.75
CA THR A 237 -33.00 6.58 21.11
C THR A 237 -33.16 7.92 21.85
N ALA A 238 -33.61 7.93 23.10
CA ALA A 238 -33.81 9.16 23.88
C ALA A 238 -32.50 9.96 24.12
N SER A 239 -31.37 9.27 24.15
CA SER A 239 -30.02 9.84 24.21
C SER A 239 -29.33 9.81 22.84
N ALA A 240 -28.31 10.66 22.64
CA ALA A 240 -27.38 10.47 21.54
C ALA A 240 -26.42 9.32 21.88
N ARG A 241 -25.98 8.55 20.87
CA ARG A 241 -25.10 7.39 21.05
C ARG A 241 -23.91 7.47 20.11
N SER A 242 -22.75 6.96 20.53
CA SER A 242 -21.57 6.79 19.66
C SER A 242 -21.68 5.44 18.96
N LEU A 243 -21.55 5.44 17.63
CA LEU A 243 -21.37 4.27 16.78
C LEU A 243 -19.91 4.24 16.36
N LYS A 244 -19.18 3.20 16.77
CA LYS A 244 -17.77 3.03 16.40
C LYS A 244 -17.63 1.96 15.35
N VAL A 245 -17.07 2.35 14.20
CA VAL A 245 -16.69 1.44 13.12
C VAL A 245 -15.18 1.28 13.21
N ASN A 246 -14.75 0.18 13.81
CA ASN A 246 -13.35 -0.19 13.94
C ASN A 246 -12.95 -1.04 12.73
N TRP A 247 -11.75 -0.87 12.22
CA TRP A 247 -11.22 -1.67 11.13
C TRP A 247 -9.75 -2.02 11.34
N SER A 248 -9.35 -3.24 10.96
CA SER A 248 -7.95 -3.71 10.99
C SER A 248 -7.63 -4.51 9.74
N GLY A 249 -6.45 -4.26 9.16
CA GLY A 249 -5.88 -4.97 8.02
C GLY A 249 -5.25 -6.32 8.35
N ASP A 250 -5.20 -6.74 9.62
CA ASP A 250 -4.65 -8.05 10.03
C ASP A 250 -5.17 -9.25 9.20
N PRO A 251 -6.47 -9.34 8.82
CA PRO A 251 -6.98 -10.48 8.04
C PRO A 251 -6.43 -10.62 6.62
N ILE A 252 -5.65 -9.64 6.16
CA ILE A 252 -4.97 -9.59 4.84
C ILE A 252 -3.48 -9.22 4.97
N ASP A 253 -2.90 -9.36 6.18
CA ASP A 253 -1.50 -9.01 6.49
C ASP A 253 -1.13 -7.54 6.21
N ALA A 254 -2.09 -6.61 6.33
CA ALA A 254 -1.86 -5.17 6.16
C ALA A 254 -1.72 -4.46 7.53
N GLU A 255 -0.62 -3.74 7.73
CA GLU A 255 -0.27 -2.99 8.96
C GLU A 255 -1.15 -1.75 9.23
N ALA A 256 -2.37 -1.68 8.67
CA ALA A 256 -3.25 -0.53 8.72
C ALA A 256 -4.50 -0.82 9.55
N GLU A 257 -4.76 0.01 10.56
CA GLU A 257 -5.96 -0.03 11.39
C GLU A 257 -6.55 1.37 11.59
N GLY A 258 -7.80 1.44 12.05
CA GLY A 258 -8.44 2.70 12.38
C GLY A 258 -9.77 2.56 13.09
N THR A 259 -10.25 3.68 13.65
CA THR A 259 -11.56 3.80 14.28
C THR A 259 -12.27 5.02 13.73
N ILE A 260 -13.51 4.83 13.29
CA ILE A 260 -14.42 5.89 12.86
C ILE A 260 -15.51 6.03 13.94
N ASP A 261 -15.50 7.11 14.70
CA ASP A 261 -16.52 7.42 15.71
C ASP A 261 -17.59 8.34 15.10
N ILE A 262 -18.86 7.95 15.23
CA ILE A 262 -20.00 8.60 14.59
C ILE A 262 -21.10 8.81 15.62
N GLN A 263 -21.49 10.07 15.84
CA GLN A 263 -22.57 10.40 16.77
C GLN A 263 -23.95 10.19 16.13
N VAL A 264 -24.66 9.15 16.56
CA VAL A 264 -26.07 8.94 16.26
C VAL A 264 -26.91 9.92 17.08
N PRO A 265 -27.71 10.81 16.45
CA PRO A 265 -28.50 11.80 17.15
C PRO A 265 -29.68 11.15 17.90
N LYS A 266 -30.16 11.82 18.95
CA LYS A 266 -31.36 11.38 19.68
C LYS A 266 -32.63 11.47 18.81
N VAL A 267 -33.63 10.68 19.17
CA VAL A 267 -34.99 10.69 18.60
C VAL A 267 -35.61 12.09 18.67
N GLY A 268 -36.37 12.48 17.65
CA GLY A 268 -37.03 13.79 17.55
C GLY A 268 -36.11 15.01 17.40
N LEU A 269 -34.77 14.88 17.47
CA LEU A 269 -33.85 15.99 17.23
C LEU A 269 -33.62 16.18 15.72
N PHE A 270 -34.19 17.23 15.15
CA PHE A 270 -33.86 17.71 13.81
C PHE A 270 -32.65 18.64 13.85
N THR A 271 -31.54 18.24 13.23
CA THR A 271 -30.27 18.97 13.25
C THR A 271 -29.45 18.67 11.99
N VAL A 272 -28.54 19.58 11.64
CA VAL A 272 -27.43 19.28 10.72
C VAL A 272 -26.43 18.37 11.42
N LEU A 273 -26.05 17.28 10.76
CA LEU A 273 -25.01 16.36 11.20
C LEU A 273 -23.66 16.79 10.62
N ASP A 274 -23.55 16.78 9.29
CA ASP A 274 -22.30 16.98 8.56
C ASP A 274 -22.48 17.98 7.40
N ILE A 275 -21.39 18.67 7.04
CA ILE A 275 -21.29 19.54 5.86
C ILE A 275 -19.90 19.32 5.27
N LYS A 276 -19.83 18.85 4.01
CA LYS A 276 -18.56 18.57 3.33
C LYS A 276 -18.62 18.82 1.83
N ALA A 277 -17.48 19.11 1.23
CA ALA A 277 -17.31 19.02 -0.21
C ALA A 277 -17.29 17.54 -0.64
N VAL A 278 -17.84 17.25 -1.82
CA VAL A 278 -17.70 15.96 -2.50
C VAL A 278 -17.24 16.26 -3.92
N GLN A 279 -16.16 15.62 -4.33
CA GLN A 279 -15.59 15.72 -5.67
C GLN A 279 -15.38 14.30 -6.18
N ASP A 280 -16.22 13.87 -7.12
CA ASP A 280 -16.19 12.53 -7.70
C ASP A 280 -16.40 12.63 -9.22
N GLN A 281 -17.55 12.19 -9.74
CA GLN A 281 -18.00 12.45 -11.11
C GLN A 281 -18.52 13.89 -11.29
N GLU A 282 -19.17 14.43 -10.27
CA GLU A 282 -19.64 15.81 -10.20
C GLU A 282 -19.22 16.41 -8.85
N ASP A 283 -18.88 17.70 -8.85
CA ASP A 283 -18.52 18.44 -7.65
C ASP A 283 -19.75 19.09 -7.03
N TYR A 284 -20.00 18.81 -5.74
CA TYR A 284 -21.11 19.40 -4.98
C TYR A 284 -20.78 19.53 -3.50
N ALA A 285 -21.45 20.47 -2.82
CA ALA A 285 -21.44 20.53 -1.38
C ALA A 285 -22.57 19.66 -0.81
N LEU A 286 -22.25 18.79 0.14
CA LEU A 286 -23.18 17.87 0.77
C LEU A 286 -23.54 18.35 2.17
N VAL A 287 -24.82 18.59 2.41
CA VAL A 287 -25.40 18.82 3.75
C VAL A 287 -26.11 17.55 4.19
N GLN A 288 -25.79 17.08 5.40
CA GLN A 288 -26.43 15.91 6.01
C GLN A 288 -27.26 16.31 7.22
N LEU A 289 -28.51 15.84 7.27
CA LEU A 289 -29.47 16.12 8.31
C LEU A 289 -29.86 14.83 9.05
N SER A 290 -30.34 14.97 10.29
CA SER A 290 -30.74 13.84 11.14
C SER A 290 -32.08 13.20 10.79
N GLN A 291 -32.85 13.82 9.88
CA GLN A 291 -34.20 13.42 9.44
C GLN A 291 -34.40 13.80 7.96
N PRO A 292 -35.26 13.08 7.22
CA PRO A 292 -35.49 13.36 5.81
C PRO A 292 -36.30 14.66 5.63
N ILE A 293 -36.06 15.37 4.53
CA ILE A 293 -36.72 16.65 4.24
C ILE A 293 -37.69 16.57 3.06
N SER A 294 -38.62 17.52 3.00
CA SER A 294 -39.53 17.59 1.87
C SER A 294 -38.79 17.94 0.58
N VAL A 295 -39.02 17.14 -0.47
CA VAL A 295 -38.47 17.36 -1.82
C VAL A 295 -39.11 18.55 -2.55
N SER A 296 -40.24 19.07 -2.06
CA SER A 296 -40.98 20.18 -2.68
C SER A 296 -40.67 21.55 -2.06
N GLN A 297 -39.82 21.61 -1.04
CA GLN A 297 -39.46 22.86 -0.37
C GLN A 297 -38.42 23.63 -1.18
N ASP A 298 -38.61 24.94 -1.34
CA ASP A 298 -37.55 25.82 -1.84
C ASP A 298 -36.45 25.98 -0.78
N LEU A 299 -35.22 25.64 -1.15
CA LEU A 299 -34.03 25.72 -0.30
C LEU A 299 -33.24 27.02 -0.49
N SER A 300 -33.69 27.90 -1.40
CA SER A 300 -33.10 29.21 -1.65
C SER A 300 -33.05 30.06 -0.38
N GLY A 301 -31.86 30.50 0.02
CA GLY A 301 -31.63 31.25 1.27
C GLY A 301 -31.67 30.41 2.55
N LEU A 302 -32.25 29.20 2.51
CA LEU A 302 -32.15 28.22 3.59
C LEU A 302 -30.82 27.46 3.57
N ILE A 303 -30.26 27.22 2.39
CA ILE A 303 -28.90 26.72 2.20
C ILE A 303 -28.21 27.65 1.21
N SER A 304 -27.02 28.16 1.53
CA SER A 304 -26.26 29.04 0.64
C SER A 304 -24.78 28.66 0.62
N LEU A 305 -24.15 28.86 -0.54
CA LEU A 305 -22.74 28.58 -0.77
C LEU A 305 -22.06 29.88 -1.22
N SER A 306 -21.05 30.34 -0.48
CA SER A 306 -20.44 31.66 -0.67
C SER A 306 -19.90 31.84 -2.08
N GLY A 307 -20.28 32.93 -2.77
CA GLY A 307 -19.83 33.21 -4.14
C GLY A 307 -20.63 32.48 -5.24
N VAL A 308 -21.57 31.59 -4.88
CA VAL A 308 -22.47 30.94 -5.84
C VAL A 308 -23.85 31.61 -5.77
N SER A 309 -24.22 32.37 -6.80
CA SER A 309 -25.45 33.18 -6.84
C SER A 309 -26.72 32.40 -7.16
N SER A 310 -26.61 31.25 -7.83
CA SER A 310 -27.75 30.44 -8.28
C SER A 310 -27.44 28.94 -8.17
N PRO A 311 -27.25 28.42 -6.95
CA PRO A 311 -27.02 26.99 -6.72
C PRO A 311 -28.27 26.17 -7.11
N ARG A 312 -28.04 24.91 -7.50
CA ARG A 312 -29.11 23.91 -7.71
C ARG A 312 -29.08 22.90 -6.57
N TYR A 313 -30.24 22.40 -6.19
CA TYR A 313 -30.37 21.45 -5.08
C TYR A 313 -30.90 20.10 -5.54
N THR A 314 -30.37 19.02 -4.96
CA THR A 314 -30.98 17.69 -5.05
C THR A 314 -31.13 17.13 -3.65
N VAL A 315 -32.33 16.65 -3.33
CA VAL A 315 -32.65 16.01 -2.04
C VAL A 315 -32.64 14.49 -2.21
N ASP A 316 -31.82 13.80 -1.43
CA ASP A 316 -31.89 12.35 -1.22
C ASP A 316 -32.12 12.09 0.27
N ARG A 317 -33.35 11.75 0.66
CA ARG A 317 -33.73 11.45 2.05
C ARG A 317 -33.37 12.61 3.00
N SER A 318 -32.35 12.42 3.84
CA SER A 318 -31.84 13.42 4.79
C SER A 318 -30.56 14.12 4.30
N GLN A 319 -30.25 14.03 3.01
CA GLN A 319 -29.13 14.70 2.38
C GLN A 319 -29.62 15.76 1.39
N VAL A 320 -28.93 16.90 1.36
CA VAL A 320 -29.04 17.89 0.29
C VAL A 320 -27.69 18.01 -0.40
N LYS A 321 -27.67 17.81 -1.71
CA LYS A 321 -26.55 18.14 -2.58
C LYS A 321 -26.76 19.55 -3.14
N VAL A 322 -25.76 20.40 -3.01
CA VAL A 322 -25.74 21.78 -3.50
C VAL A 322 -24.73 21.87 -4.63
N TYR A 323 -25.23 22.07 -5.84
CA TYR A 323 -24.45 22.16 -7.08
C TYR A 323 -24.30 23.61 -7.51
N SER A 324 -23.19 23.92 -8.18
CA SER A 324 -22.95 25.22 -8.82
C SER A 324 -23.17 25.13 -10.34
N GLY A 325 -23.35 26.29 -10.99
CA GLY A 325 -23.25 26.40 -12.45
C GLY A 325 -21.79 26.44 -12.92
N ASP A 326 -20.92 27.04 -12.10
CA ASP A 326 -19.48 27.17 -12.32
C ASP A 326 -18.70 26.08 -11.57
N LYS A 327 -17.48 25.78 -12.01
CA LYS A 327 -16.57 24.84 -11.33
C LYS A 327 -16.34 25.26 -9.87
N LEU A 328 -16.45 24.31 -8.95
CA LEU A 328 -16.14 24.52 -7.54
C LEU A 328 -14.64 24.27 -7.29
N GLU A 329 -13.91 25.30 -6.85
CA GLU A 329 -12.47 25.19 -6.57
C GLU A 329 -12.05 26.12 -5.43
N GLY A 330 -11.29 25.60 -4.46
CA GLY A 330 -10.84 26.35 -3.30
C GLY A 330 -11.84 26.36 -2.14
N ASN A 331 -11.81 27.42 -1.34
CA ASN A 331 -12.55 27.51 -0.08
C ASN A 331 -13.93 28.15 -0.27
N TYR A 332 -14.98 27.49 0.20
CA TYR A 332 -16.34 28.01 0.22
C TYR A 332 -16.93 27.93 1.63
N GLY A 333 -17.57 29.00 2.08
CA GLY A 333 -18.45 28.96 3.24
C GLY A 333 -19.82 28.45 2.83
N LEU A 334 -20.24 27.29 3.34
CA LEU A 334 -21.61 26.82 3.25
C LEU A 334 -22.36 27.19 4.53
N GLN A 335 -23.51 27.85 4.38
CA GLN A 335 -24.41 28.20 5.46
C GLN A 335 -25.73 27.43 5.31
N VAL A 336 -26.16 26.76 6.38
CA VAL A 336 -27.49 26.19 6.55
C VAL A 336 -28.23 27.08 7.57
N SER A 337 -29.29 27.74 7.14
CA SER A 337 -30.14 28.59 7.99
C SER A 337 -31.20 27.77 8.73
N PRO A 338 -31.70 28.25 9.89
CA PRO A 338 -32.94 27.74 10.47
C PRO A 338 -34.11 27.86 9.48
N GLY A 339 -35.10 26.97 9.60
CA GLY A 339 -36.36 27.06 8.86
C GLY A 339 -36.63 25.95 7.85
N ILE A 340 -35.62 25.17 7.44
CA ILE A 340 -35.78 23.93 6.66
C ILE A 340 -36.79 23.03 7.38
N GLU A 341 -37.79 22.52 6.68
CA GLU A 341 -38.77 21.56 7.19
C GLU A 341 -38.39 20.11 6.89
N ASN A 342 -38.57 19.21 7.86
CA ASN A 342 -38.56 17.77 7.63
C ASN A 342 -39.88 17.31 6.98
N ILE A 343 -40.00 16.03 6.61
CA ILE A 343 -41.24 15.48 6.00
C ILE A 343 -42.49 15.53 6.90
N GLU A 344 -42.35 15.80 8.20
CA GLU A 344 -43.44 15.97 9.17
C GLU A 344 -43.73 17.46 9.47
N GLY A 345 -43.10 18.39 8.73
CA GLY A 345 -43.27 19.84 8.91
C GLY A 345 -42.52 20.45 10.10
N ALA A 346 -41.71 19.68 10.82
CA ALA A 346 -40.91 20.23 11.92
C ALA A 346 -39.67 20.97 11.37
N LYS A 347 -39.47 22.19 11.86
CA LYS A 347 -38.41 23.10 11.37
C LYS A 347 -37.07 22.87 12.07
N LEU A 348 -36.00 22.93 11.28
CA LEU A 348 -34.62 23.03 11.75
C LEU A 348 -34.49 24.33 12.57
N ARG A 349 -34.24 24.19 13.87
CA ARG A 349 -34.20 25.32 14.82
C ARG A 349 -32.87 26.05 14.85
N VAL A 350 -31.78 25.33 14.60
CA VAL A 350 -30.42 25.82 14.70
C VAL A 350 -29.72 25.55 13.37
N GLY A 351 -29.26 26.61 12.73
CA GLY A 351 -28.45 26.54 11.52
C GLY A 351 -27.02 26.08 11.82
N LYS A 352 -26.27 25.76 10.76
CA LYS A 352 -24.85 25.40 10.84
C LYS A 352 -24.11 26.03 9.67
N THR A 353 -22.96 26.63 9.94
CA THR A 353 -22.04 27.13 8.92
C THR A 353 -20.77 26.30 8.97
N ALA A 354 -20.21 25.97 7.81
CA ALA A 354 -18.92 25.30 7.70
C ALA A 354 -18.14 25.86 6.51
N ASN A 355 -16.82 25.97 6.64
CA ASN A 355 -15.95 26.18 5.50
C ASN A 355 -15.58 24.81 4.94
N ILE A 356 -15.85 24.61 3.67
CA ILE A 356 -15.51 23.40 2.91
C ILE A 356 -14.51 23.74 1.82
N VAL A 357 -13.66 22.78 1.47
CA VAL A 357 -12.60 22.96 0.48
C VAL A 357 -12.86 22.01 -0.67
N PHE A 358 -12.95 22.56 -1.88
CA PHE A 358 -12.87 21.81 -3.12
C PHE A 358 -11.41 21.83 -3.55
N GLU A 359 -10.76 20.67 -3.57
CA GLU A 359 -9.37 20.55 -3.96
C GLU A 359 -9.20 20.96 -5.43
N ASN A 360 -8.22 21.84 -5.68
CA ASN A 360 -7.75 22.06 -7.03
C ASN A 360 -7.00 20.79 -7.48
N ARG A 361 -7.71 19.91 -8.20
CA ARG A 361 -7.13 18.84 -8.99
C ARG A 361 -6.24 19.45 -10.07
N LYS A 362 -4.96 19.62 -9.71
CA LYS A 362 -3.90 20.06 -10.63
C LYS A 362 -3.89 19.19 -11.90
N PRO A 363 -3.42 19.72 -13.04
CA PRO A 363 -3.11 18.91 -14.21
C PRO A 363 -2.28 17.70 -13.79
N SER A 364 -2.80 16.50 -14.03
CA SER A 364 -2.16 15.24 -13.63
C SER A 364 -2.18 14.28 -14.79
N VAL A 365 -1.05 13.60 -14.98
CA VAL A 365 -0.85 12.57 -16.00
C VAL A 365 -0.60 11.25 -15.28
N THR A 366 -1.48 10.28 -15.49
CA THR A 366 -1.38 8.94 -14.93
C THR A 366 -1.12 7.96 -16.07
N ILE A 367 -0.11 7.11 -15.94
CA ILE A 367 0.21 6.10 -16.96
C ILE A 367 -0.96 5.11 -17.06
N ALA A 368 -1.48 4.91 -18.26
CA ALA A 368 -2.67 4.12 -18.51
C ALA A 368 -2.30 2.63 -18.54
N GLY A 369 -2.71 1.90 -17.49
CA GLY A 369 -2.48 0.47 -17.35
C GLY A 369 -1.24 0.11 -16.52
N SER A 370 -1.37 -0.93 -15.70
CA SER A 370 -0.31 -1.56 -14.91
C SER A 370 0.59 -2.45 -15.76
N GLY A 371 1.13 -1.89 -16.85
CA GLY A 371 2.02 -2.57 -17.79
C GLY A 371 3.39 -2.85 -17.19
N THR A 372 3.49 -3.93 -16.41
CA THR A 372 4.71 -4.46 -15.76
C THR A 372 5.81 -4.92 -16.74
N ILE A 373 5.50 -5.00 -18.04
CA ILE A 373 6.36 -5.57 -19.08
C ILE A 373 7.20 -4.43 -19.71
N ILE A 374 8.48 -4.35 -19.34
CA ILE A 374 9.41 -3.34 -19.89
C ILE A 374 10.03 -3.84 -21.21
N PRO A 375 9.93 -3.08 -22.32
CA PRO A 375 10.60 -3.42 -23.57
C PRO A 375 12.09 -3.08 -23.52
N ASN A 376 12.93 -4.05 -23.87
CA ASN A 376 14.40 -3.96 -23.91
C ASN A 376 14.94 -3.28 -25.20
N SER A 377 14.05 -2.88 -26.12
CA SER A 377 14.39 -2.36 -27.46
C SER A 377 14.69 -0.85 -27.51
N GLY A 378 14.79 -0.18 -26.37
CA GLY A 378 15.16 1.25 -26.27
C GLY A 378 14.10 2.26 -26.75
N LYS A 379 12.93 1.79 -27.23
CA LYS A 379 11.78 2.65 -27.58
C LYS A 379 10.56 2.30 -26.73
N LEU A 380 10.37 3.06 -25.66
CA LEU A 380 9.20 2.96 -24.79
C LEU A 380 8.06 3.82 -25.34
N VAL A 381 6.90 3.21 -25.63
CA VAL A 381 5.65 3.91 -25.88
C VAL A 381 4.82 3.86 -24.60
N LEU A 382 4.61 5.02 -23.97
CA LEU A 382 3.97 5.12 -22.66
C LEU A 382 2.55 5.71 -22.81
N PRO A 383 1.48 4.90 -22.80
CA PRO A 383 0.12 5.40 -22.82
C PRO A 383 -0.19 6.10 -21.49
N PHE A 384 -0.96 7.18 -21.53
CA PHE A 384 -1.35 7.92 -20.33
C PHE A 384 -2.77 8.47 -20.43
N GLU A 385 -3.44 8.52 -19.29
CA GLU A 385 -4.64 9.31 -19.04
C GLU A 385 -4.21 10.66 -18.47
N ALA A 386 -4.95 11.71 -18.80
CA ALA A 386 -4.70 13.05 -18.29
C ALA A 386 -5.99 13.67 -17.72
N VAL A 387 -5.87 14.33 -16.57
CA VAL A 387 -6.95 15.07 -15.91
C VAL A 387 -6.55 16.53 -15.89
N ASN A 388 -7.43 17.43 -16.35
CA ASN A 388 -7.21 18.87 -16.42
C ASN A 388 -5.93 19.29 -17.16
N LEU A 389 -5.62 18.69 -18.31
CA LEU A 389 -4.46 19.03 -19.15
C LEU A 389 -4.69 20.28 -20.02
#